data_AF-A0A7M1SRG9-F1
#
_entry.id   AF-A0A7M1SRG9-F1
#
_cell.length_a   1.000
_cell.length_b   1.000
_cell.length_c   1.000
_cell.angle_alpha   90.00
_cell.angle_beta   90.00
_cell.angle_gamma   90.00
#
_symmetry.space_group_name_H-M   'P 1'
#
loop_
_entity.id
_entity.type
_entity.pdbx_description
1 polymer ?
#
loop_
_entity_poly.entity_id
_entity_poly.type
_entity_poly.pdbx_seq_one_letter_code
_entity_poly.pdbx_strand_id
1 'polypeptide(L)'
;MAANALHESLVETLLAHGRLVFVSDDEAREFVRAVRGIAGMPPGARARWEAMLVHLRKSHRVVVADPPSRDTLATVDGIDRLRAGWGGQADVAVVSQTLSVTLGVPGDTGILSAPGLKPDVAVAVTAPTAPALARIVEQERSPFAAHGTAREDFWFNVLRPIATGAREVVILDGYLFNRITGSAYGRGSASDVPEHICWLLEHLDSVMAGGSTVRLVGNASKLNSRDDACALAQIIHHRWSPANEGRLARVEVHLGDPSNGRQRFPHDRHIRFSTGSAVKIPAGFDRLRDRRIWDTSGMWWTYLWRSRALDALRSDEQTATSLARHPLALALSRADSN
;
A
#
# COMPACT_ATOMS: atom_id res chain seq x y z
N MET A 1 33.24 -6.20 1.81
CA MET A 1 32.03 -7.03 1.99
C MET A 1 30.93 -6.30 2.77
N ALA A 2 31.24 -5.67 3.91
CA ALA A 2 30.25 -4.92 4.72
C ALA A 2 29.46 -3.84 3.96
N ALA A 3 30.11 -3.02 3.11
CA ALA A 3 29.42 -1.98 2.34
C ALA A 3 28.40 -2.52 1.33
N ASN A 4 28.67 -3.66 0.70
CA ASN A 4 27.71 -4.29 -0.22
C ASN A 4 26.48 -4.80 0.53
N ALA A 5 26.68 -5.47 1.67
CA ALA A 5 25.59 -5.99 2.49
C ALA A 5 24.70 -4.86 3.02
N LEU A 6 25.29 -3.70 3.35
CA LEU A 6 24.55 -2.51 3.76
C LEU A 6 23.62 -1.99 2.66
N HIS A 7 24.18 -1.77 1.46
CA HIS A 7 23.39 -1.31 0.32
C HIS A 7 22.32 -2.33 -0.06
N GLU A 8 22.64 -3.62 0.00
CA GLU A 8 21.69 -4.70 -0.25
C GLU A 8 20.51 -4.65 0.72
N SER A 9 20.77 -4.57 2.03
CA SER A 9 19.71 -4.49 3.05
C SER A 9 18.80 -3.27 2.86
N LEU A 10 19.37 -2.09 2.59
CA LEU A 10 18.58 -0.88 2.36
C LEU A 10 17.76 -0.99 1.05
N VAL A 11 18.38 -1.46 -0.04
CA VAL A 11 17.68 -1.64 -1.32
C VAL A 11 16.56 -2.66 -1.21
N GLU A 12 16.78 -3.79 -0.54
CA GLU A 12 15.74 -4.80 -0.31
C GLU A 12 14.58 -4.24 0.50
N THR A 13 14.87 -3.49 1.56
CA THR A 13 13.83 -2.82 2.38
C THR A 13 13.05 -1.81 1.55
N LEU A 14 13.73 -1.01 0.72
CA LEU A 14 13.10 -0.03 -0.16
C LEU A 14 12.26 -0.69 -1.26
N LEU A 15 12.71 -1.80 -1.85
CA LEU A 15 11.94 -2.58 -2.83
C LEU A 15 10.70 -3.18 -2.18
N ALA A 16 10.86 -3.79 -1.01
CA ALA A 16 9.77 -4.42 -0.30
C ALA A 16 8.74 -3.38 0.13
N HIS A 17 9.14 -2.27 0.78
CA HIS A 17 8.20 -1.42 1.51
C HIS A 17 8.37 0.09 1.35
N GLY A 18 9.56 0.55 0.98
CA GLY A 18 9.90 1.98 0.98
C GLY A 18 9.44 2.80 -0.23
N ARG A 19 9.57 4.11 -0.13
CA ARG A 19 9.42 5.06 -1.24
C ARG A 19 10.59 6.03 -1.18
N LEU A 20 10.97 6.57 -2.32
CA LEU A 20 11.89 7.68 -2.38
C LEU A 20 11.10 8.96 -2.55
N VAL A 21 11.31 9.90 -1.64
CA VAL A 21 10.69 11.22 -1.65
C VAL A 21 11.80 12.24 -1.86
N PHE A 22 11.58 13.13 -2.81
CA PHE A 22 12.45 14.25 -3.13
C PHE A 22 11.65 15.54 -2.99
N VAL A 23 12.26 16.62 -2.51
CA VAL A 23 11.57 17.91 -2.43
C VAL A 23 11.53 18.67 -3.76
N SER A 24 12.33 18.24 -4.74
CA SER A 24 12.35 18.83 -6.08
C SER A 24 12.87 17.87 -7.15
N ASP A 25 12.58 18.17 -8.41
CA ASP A 25 13.14 17.44 -9.56
C ASP A 25 14.66 17.61 -9.69
N ASP A 26 15.21 18.71 -9.18
CA ASP A 26 16.67 18.93 -9.15
C ASP A 26 17.34 17.97 -8.18
N GLU A 27 16.80 17.82 -6.95
CA GLU A 27 17.31 16.88 -5.94
C GLU A 27 17.20 15.43 -6.44
N ALA A 28 16.07 15.06 -7.08
CA ALA A 28 15.91 13.75 -7.68
C ALA A 28 16.96 13.47 -8.78
N ARG A 29 17.24 14.46 -9.63
CA ARG A 29 18.28 14.34 -10.68
C ARG A 29 19.67 14.25 -10.09
N GLU A 30 19.97 15.01 -9.05
CA GLU A 30 21.24 14.95 -8.34
C GLU A 30 21.46 13.55 -7.73
N PHE A 31 20.46 12.99 -7.06
CA PHE A 31 20.52 11.65 -6.51
C PHE A 31 20.81 10.59 -7.59
N VAL A 32 20.10 10.65 -8.72
CA VAL A 32 20.33 9.72 -9.84
C VAL A 32 21.74 9.87 -10.42
N ARG A 33 22.24 11.11 -10.57
CA ARG A 33 23.62 11.36 -11.00
C ARG A 33 24.62 10.80 -10.00
N ALA A 34 24.37 10.93 -8.70
CA ALA A 34 25.23 10.37 -7.66
C ALA A 34 25.30 8.85 -7.77
N VAL A 35 24.16 8.15 -7.85
CA VAL A 35 24.13 6.68 -8.02
C VAL A 35 24.93 6.23 -9.24
N ARG A 36 24.79 6.93 -10.37
CA ARG A 36 25.50 6.60 -11.63
C ARG A 36 26.98 6.98 -11.62
N GLY A 37 27.32 8.09 -10.96
CA GLY A 37 28.59 8.78 -11.10
C GLY A 37 29.61 8.57 -9.97
N ILE A 38 29.20 8.05 -8.80
CA ILE A 38 30.11 7.98 -7.64
C ILE A 38 31.30 7.04 -7.91
N ALA A 39 32.50 7.63 -7.97
CA ALA A 39 33.75 6.95 -7.68
C ALA A 39 33.73 6.46 -6.23
N GLY A 40 33.88 5.15 -6.01
CA GLY A 40 33.88 4.55 -4.66
C GLY A 40 32.64 3.70 -4.31
N MET A 41 31.56 3.72 -5.12
CA MET A 41 30.48 2.75 -4.96
C MET A 41 30.89 1.40 -5.57
N PRO A 42 30.78 0.28 -4.84
CA PRO A 42 31.06 -1.03 -5.41
C PRO A 42 30.17 -1.31 -6.64
N PRO A 43 30.68 -1.93 -7.72
CA PRO A 43 29.91 -2.17 -8.95
C PRO A 43 28.58 -2.90 -8.71
N GLY A 44 28.58 -3.90 -7.82
CA GLY A 44 27.37 -4.64 -7.45
C GLY A 44 26.35 -3.82 -6.65
N ALA A 45 26.78 -2.81 -5.90
CA ALA A 45 25.86 -1.90 -5.22
C ALA A 45 25.22 -0.94 -6.24
N ARG A 46 26.02 -0.39 -7.17
CA ARG A 46 25.52 0.49 -8.24
C ARG A 46 24.41 -0.18 -9.05
N ALA A 47 24.66 -1.39 -9.54
CA ALA A 47 23.68 -2.13 -10.34
C ALA A 47 22.36 -2.36 -9.58
N ARG A 48 22.43 -2.65 -8.27
CA ARG A 48 21.24 -2.81 -7.41
C ARG A 48 20.45 -1.50 -7.27
N TRP A 49 21.12 -0.39 -7.01
CA TRP A 49 20.47 0.92 -6.91
C TRP A 49 19.82 1.34 -8.23
N GLU A 50 20.49 1.12 -9.37
CA GLU A 50 19.92 1.42 -10.68
C GLU A 50 18.67 0.58 -10.96
N ALA A 51 18.74 -0.73 -10.72
CA ALA A 51 17.60 -1.63 -10.88
C ALA A 51 16.43 -1.24 -9.96
N MET A 52 16.73 -0.88 -8.70
CA MET A 52 15.76 -0.42 -7.73
C MET A 52 15.09 0.89 -8.17
N LEU A 53 15.86 1.89 -8.61
CA LEU A 53 15.32 3.17 -9.09
C LEU A 53 14.38 2.99 -10.28
N VAL A 54 14.75 2.12 -11.23
CA VAL A 54 13.87 1.76 -12.36
C VAL A 54 12.59 1.11 -11.86
N HIS A 55 12.70 0.18 -10.91
CA HIS A 55 11.55 -0.50 -10.33
C HIS A 55 10.61 0.47 -9.61
N LEU A 56 11.12 1.28 -8.67
CA LEU A 56 10.33 2.24 -7.90
C LEU A 56 9.67 3.28 -8.80
N ARG A 57 10.35 3.72 -9.87
CA ARG A 57 9.73 4.64 -10.84
C ARG A 57 8.56 3.98 -11.58
N LYS A 58 8.73 2.73 -12.05
CA LYS A 58 7.66 1.98 -12.73
C LYS A 58 6.47 1.69 -11.81
N SER A 59 6.69 1.58 -10.50
CA SER A 59 5.66 1.35 -9.50
C SER A 59 5.17 2.64 -8.80
N HIS A 60 5.52 3.82 -9.31
CA HIS A 60 5.10 5.11 -8.73
C HIS A 60 5.51 5.33 -7.26
N ARG A 61 6.66 4.77 -6.85
CA ARG A 61 7.26 4.90 -5.52
C ARG A 61 8.44 5.85 -5.47
N VAL A 62 8.66 6.60 -6.56
CA VAL A 62 9.48 7.81 -6.58
C VAL A 62 8.52 8.99 -6.61
N VAL A 63 8.55 9.81 -5.56
CA VAL A 63 7.67 10.95 -5.36
C VAL A 63 8.52 12.22 -5.30
N VAL A 64 8.07 13.25 -5.99
CA VAL A 64 8.59 14.61 -5.84
C VAL A 64 7.50 15.43 -5.17
N ALA A 65 7.86 16.20 -4.14
CA ALA A 65 6.94 17.06 -3.42
C ALA A 65 6.28 18.08 -4.38
N ASP A 66 4.99 18.31 -4.19
CA ASP A 66 4.21 19.30 -4.94
C ASP A 66 3.36 20.12 -3.95
N PRO A 67 3.62 21.44 -3.79
CA PRO A 67 4.66 22.21 -4.48
C PRO A 67 6.08 21.79 -4.05
N PRO A 68 7.09 22.00 -4.90
CA PRO A 68 8.49 21.76 -4.54
C PRO A 68 8.92 22.59 -3.32
N SER A 69 9.72 22.00 -2.44
CA SER A 69 10.34 22.72 -1.33
C SER A 69 11.77 23.13 -1.67
N ARG A 70 12.17 24.31 -1.17
CA ARG A 70 13.56 24.80 -1.28
C ARG A 70 14.47 24.18 -0.21
N ASP A 71 13.89 23.61 0.85
CA ASP A 71 14.62 23.03 1.98
C ASP A 71 15.00 21.58 1.67
N THR A 72 16.05 21.42 0.87
CA THR A 72 16.63 20.11 0.55
C THR A 72 17.32 19.50 1.77
N LEU A 73 17.53 18.18 1.75
CA LEU A 73 18.34 17.54 2.80
C LEU A 73 19.75 18.14 2.87
N ALA A 74 20.31 18.61 1.75
CA ALA A 74 21.65 19.20 1.74
C ALA A 74 21.73 20.60 2.38
N THR A 75 20.62 21.32 2.51
CA THR A 75 20.58 22.73 2.94
C THR A 75 19.93 22.95 4.30
N VAL A 76 19.30 21.92 4.85
CA VAL A 76 18.67 22.00 6.17
C VAL A 76 19.72 22.18 7.27
N ASP A 77 19.49 23.14 8.16
CA ASP A 77 20.43 23.62 9.17
C ASP A 77 20.01 23.25 10.61
N GLY A 78 18.87 22.57 10.78
CA GLY A 78 18.39 22.17 12.09
C GLY A 78 17.27 21.11 12.03
N ILE A 79 17.17 20.34 13.12
CA ILE A 79 16.19 19.25 13.21
C ILE A 79 14.74 19.74 13.16
N ASP A 80 14.44 20.90 13.76
CA ASP A 80 13.08 21.44 13.77
C ASP A 80 12.63 21.86 12.37
N ARG A 81 13.53 22.46 11.59
CA ARG A 81 13.29 22.80 10.18
C ARG A 81 13.11 21.55 9.32
N LEU A 82 13.94 20.53 9.53
CA LEU A 82 13.79 19.24 8.86
C LEU A 82 12.41 18.64 9.15
N ARG A 83 12.00 18.58 10.41
CA ARG A 83 10.70 18.01 10.82
C ARG A 83 9.53 18.83 10.29
N ALA A 84 9.62 20.16 10.29
CA ALA A 84 8.58 21.03 9.74
C ALA A 84 8.42 20.83 8.22
N GLY A 85 9.52 20.72 7.48
CA GLY A 85 9.49 20.54 6.02
C GLY A 85 9.16 19.12 5.57
N TRP A 86 9.66 18.11 6.28
CA TRP A 86 9.65 16.70 5.84
C TRP A 86 8.74 15.78 6.66
N GLY A 87 8.26 16.19 7.84
CA GLY A 87 7.53 15.30 8.76
C GLY A 87 6.20 14.78 8.21
N GLY A 88 5.57 15.50 7.27
CA GLY A 88 4.39 15.03 6.55
C GLY A 88 4.69 14.19 5.31
N GLN A 89 5.95 14.11 4.88
CA GLN A 89 6.35 13.54 3.59
C GLN A 89 7.16 12.25 3.72
N ALA A 90 8.02 12.16 4.74
CA ALA A 90 8.93 11.04 4.93
C ALA A 90 8.90 10.50 6.35
N ASP A 91 9.03 9.18 6.48
CA ASP A 91 9.19 8.52 7.78
C ASP A 91 10.67 8.48 8.23
N VAL A 92 11.61 8.43 7.26
CA VAL A 92 13.06 8.40 7.52
C VAL A 92 13.79 9.34 6.56
N ALA A 93 14.69 10.15 7.10
CA ALA A 93 15.65 10.97 6.36
C ALA A 93 17.05 10.38 6.50
N VAL A 94 17.66 9.98 5.38
CA VAL A 94 19.03 9.46 5.34
C VAL A 94 19.98 10.60 5.00
N VAL A 95 20.87 10.93 5.93
CA VAL A 95 21.75 12.11 5.83
C VAL A 95 23.23 11.73 5.78
N SER A 96 24.05 12.68 5.30
CA SER A 96 25.51 12.54 5.34
C SER A 96 26.03 12.60 6.78
N GLN A 97 27.25 12.09 7.01
CA GLN A 97 27.89 12.16 8.34
C GLN A 97 28.10 13.60 8.81
N THR A 98 28.37 14.53 7.90
CA THR A 98 28.56 15.95 8.23
C THR A 98 27.25 16.60 8.69
N LEU A 99 26.17 16.31 7.97
CA LEU A 99 24.85 16.84 8.30
C LEU A 99 24.29 16.21 9.58
N SER A 100 24.58 14.93 9.84
CA SER A 100 24.09 14.25 11.05
C SER A 100 24.58 14.94 12.33
N VAL A 101 25.82 15.44 12.35
CA VAL A 101 26.36 16.25 13.47
C VAL A 101 25.57 17.54 13.65
N THR A 102 25.27 18.24 12.55
CA THR A 102 24.50 19.50 12.56
C THR A 102 23.07 19.28 13.07
N LEU A 103 22.46 18.14 12.72
CA LEU A 103 21.11 17.77 13.14
C LEU A 103 21.04 17.16 14.55
N GLY A 104 22.17 17.02 15.24
CA GLY A 104 22.22 16.46 16.59
C GLY A 104 21.99 14.94 16.64
N VAL A 105 22.31 14.22 15.57
CA VAL A 105 22.26 12.75 15.56
C VAL A 105 23.35 12.21 16.50
N PRO A 106 23.01 11.39 17.51
CA PRO A 106 24.00 10.82 18.41
C PRO A 106 25.04 9.98 17.66
N GLY A 107 26.32 10.23 17.93
CA GLY A 107 27.42 9.59 17.18
C GLY A 107 27.59 8.09 17.47
N ASP A 108 27.11 7.61 18.61
CA ASP A 108 27.17 6.22 19.06
C ASP A 108 26.11 5.33 18.38
N THR A 109 24.91 5.87 18.16
CA THR A 109 23.80 5.15 17.52
C THR A 109 23.64 5.48 16.03
N GLY A 110 24.06 6.67 15.62
CA GLY A 110 23.85 7.18 14.26
C GLY A 110 22.37 7.38 13.90
N ILE A 111 21.46 7.42 14.88
CA ILE A 111 20.01 7.58 14.68
C ILE A 111 19.47 8.58 15.69
N LEU A 112 18.71 9.55 15.19
CA LEU A 112 17.87 10.43 16.00
C LEU A 112 16.40 10.12 15.71
N SER A 113 15.70 9.54 16.69
CA SER A 113 14.27 9.26 16.63
C SER A 113 13.60 9.79 17.89
N ALA A 114 12.35 10.24 17.76
CA ALA A 114 11.57 10.72 18.90
C ALA A 114 10.10 10.29 18.73
N PRO A 115 9.46 9.72 19.77
CA PRO A 115 8.07 9.27 19.68
C PRO A 115 7.14 10.38 19.18
N GLY A 116 6.35 10.06 18.14
CA GLY A 116 5.40 11.00 17.54
C GLY A 116 6.00 12.06 16.62
N LEU A 117 7.33 12.14 16.48
CA LEU A 117 8.01 13.08 15.58
C LEU A 117 8.57 12.37 14.35
N LYS A 118 8.42 13.00 13.20
CA LYS A 118 8.94 12.52 11.91
C LYS A 118 9.72 13.62 11.19
N PRO A 119 10.69 13.27 10.34
CA PRO A 119 11.21 11.91 10.09
C PRO A 119 12.16 11.43 11.21
N ASP A 120 12.37 10.12 11.30
CA ASP A 120 13.58 9.58 11.93
C ASP A 120 14.80 10.03 11.11
N VAL A 121 15.87 10.49 11.73
CA VAL A 121 17.09 10.91 11.03
C VAL A 121 18.18 9.87 11.26
N ALA A 122 18.73 9.32 10.19
CA ALA A 122 19.76 8.30 10.29
C ALA A 122 20.89 8.55 9.29
N VAL A 123 22.11 8.16 9.66
CA VAL A 123 23.19 8.01 8.68
C VAL A 123 22.96 6.74 7.85
N ALA A 124 23.58 6.67 6.66
CA ALA A 124 23.35 5.55 5.74
C ALA A 124 23.57 4.16 6.37
N VAL A 125 24.54 4.04 7.29
CA VAL A 125 24.87 2.75 7.94
C VAL A 125 23.78 2.25 8.89
N THR A 126 23.03 3.15 9.51
CA THR A 126 22.03 2.85 10.54
C THR A 126 20.60 3.08 10.07
N ALA A 127 20.43 3.61 8.85
CA ALA A 127 19.12 3.79 8.24
C ALA A 127 18.25 2.52 8.26
N PRO A 128 18.74 1.31 7.92
CA PRO A 128 17.91 0.09 7.97
C PRO A 128 17.34 -0.24 9.36
N THR A 129 17.98 0.26 10.43
CA THR A 129 17.56 0.05 11.81
C THR A 129 16.77 1.22 12.39
N ALA A 130 16.49 2.26 11.59
CA ALA A 130 15.61 3.34 12.01
C ALA A 130 14.24 2.78 12.44
N PRO A 131 13.66 3.23 13.57
CA PRO A 131 12.42 2.66 14.13
C PRO A 131 11.28 2.53 13.11
N ALA A 132 11.09 3.52 12.24
CA ALA A 132 10.06 3.45 11.21
C ALA A 132 10.24 2.29 10.23
N LEU A 133 11.48 1.99 9.81
CA LEU A 133 11.80 0.86 8.92
C LEU A 133 11.81 -0.47 9.67
N ALA A 134 12.40 -0.50 10.87
CA ALA A 134 12.44 -1.69 11.71
C ALA A 134 11.02 -2.23 12.01
N ARG A 135 10.07 -1.33 12.27
CA ARG A 135 8.65 -1.68 12.48
C ARG A 135 8.04 -2.41 11.28
N ILE A 136 8.39 -1.99 10.05
CA ILE A 136 7.86 -2.61 8.84
C ILE A 136 8.46 -4.02 8.63
N VAL A 137 9.77 -4.15 8.87
CA VAL A 137 10.45 -5.46 8.81
C VAL A 137 9.86 -6.42 9.85
N GLU A 138 9.53 -5.94 11.05
CA GLU A 138 8.91 -6.76 12.08
C GLU A 138 7.51 -7.24 11.65
N GLN A 139 6.71 -6.40 10.99
CA GLN A 139 5.39 -6.79 10.49
C GLN A 139 5.45 -7.83 9.38
N GLU A 140 6.53 -7.84 8.59
CA GLU A 140 6.78 -8.91 7.61
C GLU A 140 7.15 -10.23 8.30
N ARG A 141 7.92 -10.17 9.39
CA ARG A 141 8.35 -11.36 10.17
C ARG A 141 7.25 -11.94 11.05
N SER A 142 6.39 -11.08 11.57
CA SER A 142 5.31 -11.40 12.51
C SER A 142 3.94 -10.99 11.95
N PRO A 143 3.46 -11.61 10.85
CA PRO A 143 2.28 -11.15 10.12
C PRO A 143 0.98 -11.64 10.78
N PHE A 144 0.74 -11.22 12.01
CA PHE A 144 -0.36 -11.66 12.85
C PHE A 144 -1.00 -10.52 13.64
N ALA A 145 -2.33 -10.51 13.69
CA ALA A 145 -3.14 -9.69 14.57
C ALA A 145 -3.96 -10.60 15.48
N ALA A 146 -3.82 -10.41 16.79
CA ALA A 146 -4.53 -11.23 17.78
C ALA A 146 -6.03 -10.91 17.81
N HIS A 147 -6.79 -11.81 18.43
CA HIS A 147 -8.18 -11.55 18.79
C HIS A 147 -8.31 -10.24 19.59
N GLY A 148 -9.27 -9.40 19.23
CA GLY A 148 -9.52 -8.12 19.88
C GLY A 148 -8.64 -6.96 19.39
N THR A 149 -7.59 -7.19 18.59
CA THR A 149 -6.80 -6.12 17.94
C THR A 149 -7.72 -5.24 17.08
N ALA A 150 -7.51 -3.93 17.07
CA ALA A 150 -8.32 -3.05 16.24
C ALA A 150 -7.99 -3.27 14.76
N ARG A 151 -9.00 -3.29 13.88
CA ARG A 151 -8.74 -3.38 12.43
C ARG A 151 -7.96 -2.17 11.90
N GLU A 152 -8.08 -1.03 12.59
CA GLU A 152 -7.30 0.17 12.30
C GLU A 152 -5.81 -0.08 12.46
N ASP A 153 -5.40 -0.88 13.46
CA ASP A 153 -4.00 -1.23 13.63
C ASP A 153 -3.51 -1.98 12.39
N PHE A 154 -4.29 -2.92 11.86
CA PHE A 154 -3.95 -3.60 10.60
C PHE A 154 -3.87 -2.63 9.42
N TRP A 155 -4.81 -1.69 9.29
CA TRP A 155 -4.74 -0.67 8.24
C TRP A 155 -3.47 0.19 8.35
N PHE A 156 -3.25 0.86 9.47
CA PHE A 156 -2.14 1.80 9.64
C PHE A 156 -0.77 1.14 9.52
N ASN A 157 -0.67 -0.09 10.01
CA ASN A 157 0.58 -0.83 10.04
C ASN A 157 0.85 -1.54 8.71
N VAL A 158 -0.13 -2.23 8.14
CA VAL A 158 0.11 -3.17 7.04
C VAL A 158 -0.30 -2.59 5.69
N LEU A 159 -1.53 -2.07 5.57
CA LEU A 159 -2.08 -1.68 4.27
C LEU A 159 -1.70 -0.25 3.88
N ARG A 160 -1.77 0.72 4.80
CA ARG A 160 -1.51 2.13 4.52
C ARG A 160 -0.13 2.38 3.86
N PRO A 161 0.99 1.79 4.32
CA PRO A 161 2.31 2.05 3.73
C PRO A 161 2.38 1.69 2.23
N ILE A 162 1.74 0.58 1.84
CA ILE A 162 1.70 0.12 0.46
C ILE A 162 0.57 0.75 -0.36
N ALA A 163 -0.53 1.17 0.29
CA ALA A 163 -1.68 1.79 -0.34
C ALA A 163 -1.46 3.25 -0.72
N THR A 164 -0.64 3.97 0.06
CA THR A 164 -0.36 5.40 -0.18
C THR A 164 0.02 5.63 -1.65
N GLY A 165 -0.42 6.70 -2.31
CA GLY A 165 -0.08 6.98 -3.72
C GLY A 165 -0.31 5.86 -4.77
N ALA A 166 -0.96 4.74 -4.42
CA ALA A 166 -1.30 3.71 -5.39
C ALA A 166 -2.34 4.27 -6.35
N ARG A 167 -2.22 3.93 -7.63
CA ARG A 167 -3.13 4.34 -8.71
C ARG A 167 -4.17 3.27 -9.00
N GLU A 168 -3.82 2.02 -8.76
CA GLU A 168 -4.73 0.89 -8.87
C GLU A 168 -4.62 -0.02 -7.65
N VAL A 169 -5.76 -0.48 -7.18
CA VAL A 169 -5.87 -1.53 -6.17
C VAL A 169 -6.81 -2.61 -6.67
N VAL A 170 -6.43 -3.87 -6.47
CA VAL A 170 -7.29 -5.03 -6.76
C VAL A 170 -7.49 -5.80 -5.47
N ILE A 171 -8.74 -5.98 -5.06
CA ILE A 171 -9.14 -6.80 -3.92
C ILE A 171 -9.85 -8.02 -4.49
N LEU A 172 -9.27 -9.20 -4.27
CA LEU A 172 -9.84 -10.46 -4.70
C LEU A 172 -10.19 -11.29 -3.46
N ASP A 173 -11.46 -11.64 -3.32
CA ASP A 173 -11.93 -12.59 -2.31
C ASP A 173 -13.21 -13.27 -2.82
N GLY A 174 -13.17 -14.61 -2.93
CA GLY A 174 -14.32 -15.40 -3.35
C GLY A 174 -15.56 -15.22 -2.46
N TYR A 175 -15.42 -14.67 -1.26
CA TYR A 175 -16.52 -14.42 -0.33
C TYR A 175 -16.77 -12.92 -0.08
N LEU A 176 -16.12 -12.03 -0.83
CA LEU A 176 -16.17 -10.57 -0.64
C LEU A 176 -17.62 -10.04 -0.51
N PHE A 177 -18.52 -10.57 -1.33
CA PHE A 177 -19.91 -10.09 -1.42
C PHE A 177 -20.93 -10.97 -0.69
N ASN A 178 -20.51 -12.05 -0.02
CA ASN A 178 -21.43 -13.06 0.53
C ASN A 178 -22.47 -12.49 1.51
N ARG A 179 -22.09 -11.50 2.32
CA ARG A 179 -22.98 -10.90 3.31
C ARG A 179 -23.99 -9.93 2.69
N ILE A 180 -23.52 -9.10 1.76
CA ILE A 180 -24.37 -8.14 1.03
C ILE A 180 -25.46 -8.89 0.26
N THR A 181 -25.07 -9.97 -0.41
CA THR A 181 -25.99 -10.83 -1.16
C THR A 181 -26.91 -11.62 -0.24
N GLY A 182 -26.42 -12.11 0.91
CA GLY A 182 -27.26 -12.77 1.93
C GLY A 182 -28.38 -11.87 2.47
N SER A 183 -28.07 -10.59 2.73
CA SER A 183 -29.03 -9.59 3.22
C SER A 183 -30.07 -9.21 2.17
N ALA A 184 -29.64 -8.94 0.93
CA ALA A 184 -30.52 -8.53 -0.17
C ALA A 184 -31.60 -9.57 -0.54
N TYR A 185 -31.33 -10.86 -0.32
CA TYR A 185 -32.31 -11.95 -0.56
C TYR A 185 -32.97 -12.47 0.74
N GLY A 186 -33.05 -11.65 1.79
CA GLY A 186 -33.85 -11.95 2.98
C GLY A 186 -33.29 -13.05 3.90
N ARG A 187 -32.00 -13.41 3.76
CA ARG A 187 -31.32 -14.37 4.65
C ARG A 187 -30.36 -13.70 5.64
N GLY A 188 -30.37 -12.38 5.72
CA GLY A 188 -29.45 -11.59 6.54
C GLY A 188 -30.15 -10.65 7.51
N SER A 189 -29.43 -10.26 8.56
CA SER A 189 -29.80 -9.22 9.51
C SER A 189 -29.61 -7.83 8.88
N ALA A 190 -30.31 -6.81 9.39
CA ALA A 190 -30.07 -5.40 9.05
C ALA A 190 -28.60 -4.96 9.32
N SER A 191 -27.85 -5.74 10.10
CA SER A 191 -26.41 -5.59 10.36
C SER A 191 -25.49 -6.20 9.30
N ASP A 192 -26.00 -6.84 8.24
CA ASP A 192 -25.21 -7.41 7.13
C ASP A 192 -24.79 -6.37 6.07
N VAL A 193 -24.36 -5.20 6.57
CA VAL A 193 -23.87 -4.08 5.78
C VAL A 193 -22.48 -4.43 5.20
N PRO A 194 -22.09 -3.89 4.01
CA PRO A 194 -20.73 -3.97 3.46
C PRO A 194 -19.65 -3.25 4.31
N GLU A 195 -19.69 -3.40 5.63
CA GLU A 195 -18.98 -2.55 6.58
C GLU A 195 -17.45 -2.60 6.39
N HIS A 196 -16.87 -3.78 6.14
CA HIS A 196 -15.45 -3.91 5.81
C HIS A 196 -15.08 -3.35 4.42
N ILE A 197 -15.98 -3.45 3.43
CA ILE A 197 -15.70 -2.92 2.08
C ILE A 197 -15.75 -1.40 2.13
N CYS A 198 -16.79 -0.81 2.72
CA CYS A 198 -16.91 0.63 2.91
C CYS A 198 -15.72 1.18 3.70
N TRP A 199 -15.42 0.56 4.85
CA TRP A 199 -14.25 0.92 5.65
C TRP A 199 -12.95 0.90 4.84
N LEU A 200 -12.73 -0.15 4.04
CA LEU A 200 -11.51 -0.26 3.23
C LEU A 200 -11.49 0.80 2.11
N LEU A 201 -12.62 1.06 1.45
CA LEU A 201 -12.73 2.08 0.41
C LEU A 201 -12.48 3.50 0.97
N GLU A 202 -13.03 3.85 2.13
CA GLU A 202 -12.76 5.13 2.82
C GLU A 202 -11.27 5.33 3.08
N HIS A 203 -10.63 4.29 3.60
CA HIS A 203 -9.21 4.29 3.89
C HIS A 203 -8.35 4.41 2.64
N LEU A 204 -8.66 3.65 1.58
CA LEU A 204 -8.02 3.73 0.28
C LEU A 204 -8.18 5.13 -0.34
N ASP A 205 -9.39 5.70 -0.28
CA ASP A 205 -9.71 7.02 -0.79
C ASP A 205 -8.89 8.12 -0.10
N SER A 206 -8.60 7.98 1.18
CA SER A 206 -7.80 8.97 1.92
C SER A 206 -6.30 8.98 1.55
N VAL A 207 -5.74 7.89 1.01
CA VAL A 207 -4.27 7.75 0.84
C VAL A 207 -3.79 7.48 -0.57
N MET A 208 -4.64 6.95 -1.47
CA MET A 208 -4.26 6.65 -2.85
C MET A 208 -3.89 7.92 -3.63
N ALA A 209 -3.38 7.77 -4.85
CA ALA A 209 -3.15 8.94 -5.71
C ALA A 209 -4.49 9.55 -6.17
N GLY A 210 -4.51 10.83 -6.55
CA GLY A 210 -5.69 11.41 -7.18
C GLY A 210 -6.02 10.72 -8.50
N GLY A 211 -7.31 10.44 -8.74
CA GLY A 211 -7.77 9.78 -9.96
C GLY A 211 -7.62 8.26 -9.96
N SER A 212 -7.50 7.63 -8.79
CA SER A 212 -7.17 6.20 -8.68
C SER A 212 -8.38 5.28 -8.84
N THR A 213 -8.11 4.00 -9.09
CA THR A 213 -9.13 2.97 -9.28
C THR A 213 -8.99 1.84 -8.27
N VAL A 214 -10.11 1.38 -7.71
CA VAL A 214 -10.20 0.13 -6.93
C VAL A 214 -11.03 -0.89 -7.71
N ARG A 215 -10.55 -2.13 -7.83
CA ARG A 215 -11.32 -3.25 -8.41
C ARG A 215 -11.64 -4.25 -7.30
N LEU A 216 -12.92 -4.47 -7.08
CA LEU A 216 -13.45 -5.47 -6.16
C LEU A 216 -13.82 -6.71 -6.97
N VAL A 217 -13.16 -7.84 -6.70
CA VAL A 217 -13.33 -9.09 -7.44
C VAL A 217 -13.81 -10.17 -6.47
N GLY A 218 -14.98 -10.72 -6.73
CA GLY A 218 -15.58 -11.76 -5.89
C GLY A 218 -16.42 -12.75 -6.66
N ASN A 219 -16.83 -13.81 -5.98
CA ASN A 219 -17.61 -14.89 -6.59
C ASN A 219 -19.10 -14.51 -6.69
N ALA A 220 -19.71 -14.83 -7.83
CA ALA A 220 -21.10 -14.58 -8.18
C ALA A 220 -22.05 -15.73 -7.81
N SER A 221 -21.64 -16.71 -6.98
CA SER A 221 -22.43 -17.94 -6.75
C SER A 221 -23.90 -17.73 -6.35
N LYS A 222 -24.27 -16.54 -5.88
CA LYS A 222 -25.65 -16.14 -5.54
C LYS A 222 -26.21 -15.00 -6.40
N LEU A 223 -25.42 -14.46 -7.32
CA LEU A 223 -25.78 -13.34 -8.20
C LEU A 223 -25.82 -13.86 -9.64
N ASN A 224 -27.04 -14.01 -10.15
CA ASN A 224 -27.29 -14.74 -11.39
C ASN A 224 -27.54 -13.81 -12.58
N SER A 225 -27.63 -12.50 -12.35
CA SER A 225 -27.97 -11.52 -13.38
C SER A 225 -27.09 -10.26 -13.33
N ARG A 226 -27.08 -9.52 -14.44
CA ARG A 226 -26.49 -8.17 -14.51
C ARG A 226 -27.18 -7.21 -13.54
N ASP A 227 -28.48 -7.37 -13.31
CA ASP A 227 -29.24 -6.50 -12.40
C ASP A 227 -28.82 -6.70 -10.95
N ASP A 228 -28.55 -7.94 -10.53
CA ASP A 228 -28.01 -8.24 -9.20
C ASP A 228 -26.66 -7.56 -8.95
N ALA A 229 -25.84 -7.55 -9.99
CA ALA A 229 -24.52 -6.96 -9.97
C ALA A 229 -24.60 -5.43 -9.95
N CYS A 230 -25.53 -4.81 -10.70
CA CYS A 230 -25.87 -3.40 -10.60
C CYS A 230 -26.39 -3.02 -9.21
N ALA A 231 -27.27 -3.85 -8.63
CA ALA A 231 -27.83 -3.62 -7.30
C ALA A 231 -26.74 -3.69 -6.20
N LEU A 232 -25.85 -4.69 -6.27
CA LEU A 232 -24.69 -4.78 -5.37
C LEU A 232 -23.82 -3.52 -5.44
N ALA A 233 -23.51 -3.10 -6.66
CA ALA A 233 -22.77 -1.89 -6.95
C ALA A 233 -23.43 -0.64 -6.33
N GLN A 234 -24.75 -0.48 -6.53
CA GLN A 234 -25.52 0.62 -5.94
C GLN A 234 -25.54 0.58 -4.41
N ILE A 235 -25.64 -0.60 -3.80
CA ILE A 235 -25.57 -0.77 -2.34
C ILE A 235 -24.21 -0.28 -1.82
N ILE A 236 -23.11 -0.70 -2.44
CA ILE A 236 -21.76 -0.27 -2.05
C ILE A 236 -21.64 1.25 -2.20
N HIS A 237 -22.06 1.81 -3.33
CA HIS A 237 -21.98 3.24 -3.61
C HIS A 237 -22.76 4.07 -2.58
N HIS A 238 -24.02 3.71 -2.32
CA HIS A 238 -24.88 4.42 -1.38
C HIS A 238 -24.35 4.36 0.05
N ARG A 239 -23.80 3.22 0.47
CA ARG A 239 -23.32 3.02 1.84
C ARG A 239 -21.97 3.65 2.11
N TRP A 240 -21.06 3.57 1.14
CA TRP A 240 -19.75 4.21 1.27
C TRP A 240 -19.88 5.74 1.25
N SER A 241 -20.80 6.30 0.45
CA SER A 241 -21.00 7.76 0.33
C SER A 241 -19.66 8.48 0.08
N PRO A 242 -19.00 8.24 -1.07
CA PRO A 242 -17.68 8.80 -1.37
C PRO A 242 -17.66 10.32 -1.17
N ALA A 243 -16.59 10.82 -0.56
CA ALA A 243 -16.41 12.25 -0.40
C ALA A 243 -16.28 12.93 -1.78
N ASN A 244 -16.88 14.11 -1.95
CA ASN A 244 -16.72 14.90 -3.18
C ASN A 244 -15.25 15.25 -3.46
N GLU A 245 -14.42 15.30 -2.42
CA GLU A 245 -12.98 15.55 -2.48
C GLU A 245 -12.14 14.25 -2.45
N GLY A 246 -12.78 13.10 -2.67
CA GLY A 246 -12.14 11.79 -2.73
C GLY A 246 -11.07 11.68 -3.83
N ARG A 247 -10.10 10.82 -3.58
CA ARG A 247 -9.00 10.52 -4.50
C ARG A 247 -9.35 9.40 -5.48
N LEU A 248 -10.32 8.56 -5.17
CA LEU A 248 -10.81 7.50 -6.07
C LEU A 248 -11.68 8.11 -7.18
N ALA A 249 -11.30 7.84 -8.44
CA ALA A 249 -12.13 8.14 -9.60
C ALA A 249 -13.07 6.99 -9.97
N ARG A 250 -12.74 5.75 -9.60
CA ARG A 250 -13.51 4.58 -10.02
C ARG A 250 -13.43 3.45 -9.00
N VAL A 251 -14.57 2.78 -8.79
CA VAL A 251 -14.64 1.49 -8.09
C VAL A 251 -15.31 0.48 -9.03
N GLU A 252 -14.59 -0.55 -9.46
CA GLU A 252 -15.13 -1.58 -10.33
C GLU A 252 -15.58 -2.79 -9.52
N VAL A 253 -16.71 -3.40 -9.89
CA VAL A 253 -17.22 -4.61 -9.25
C VAL A 253 -17.22 -5.74 -10.29
N HIS A 254 -16.38 -6.73 -10.07
CA HIS A 254 -16.22 -7.90 -10.92
C HIS A 254 -16.79 -9.13 -10.20
N LEU A 255 -17.78 -9.77 -10.82
CA LEU A 255 -18.43 -10.95 -10.32
C LEU A 255 -18.05 -12.16 -11.16
N GLY A 256 -17.10 -12.95 -10.66
CA GLY A 256 -16.66 -14.18 -11.32
C GLY A 256 -17.59 -15.35 -11.03
N ASP A 257 -17.89 -16.15 -12.05
CA ASP A 257 -18.58 -17.43 -11.90
C ASP A 257 -17.76 -18.39 -11.01
N PRO A 258 -18.37 -19.09 -10.03
CA PRO A 258 -17.67 -20.12 -9.26
C PRO A 258 -16.97 -21.18 -10.13
N SER A 259 -17.55 -21.54 -11.29
CA SER A 259 -16.96 -22.47 -12.24
C SER A 259 -17.64 -22.39 -13.61
N ASN A 260 -16.86 -22.25 -14.68
CA ASN A 260 -17.37 -22.40 -16.05
C ASN A 260 -17.17 -23.81 -16.63
N GLY A 261 -16.91 -24.81 -15.77
CA GLY A 261 -16.63 -26.19 -16.17
C GLY A 261 -15.19 -26.46 -16.65
N ARG A 262 -14.39 -25.42 -16.97
CA ARG A 262 -12.98 -25.54 -17.36
C ARG A 262 -12.03 -24.87 -16.35
N GLN A 263 -12.50 -23.84 -15.67
CA GLN A 263 -11.74 -23.06 -14.69
C GLN A 263 -12.61 -22.82 -13.46
N ARG A 264 -11.96 -22.84 -12.29
CA ARG A 264 -12.57 -22.53 -11.00
C ARG A 264 -12.17 -21.13 -10.57
N PHE A 265 -13.07 -20.46 -9.86
CA PHE A 265 -12.72 -19.19 -9.21
C PHE A 265 -11.54 -19.41 -8.24
N PRO A 266 -10.50 -18.55 -8.25
CA PRO A 266 -9.34 -18.71 -7.38
C PRO A 266 -9.72 -18.75 -5.89
N HIS A 267 -9.03 -19.61 -5.14
CA HIS A 267 -9.22 -19.70 -3.69
C HIS A 267 -8.42 -18.64 -2.92
N ASP A 268 -7.37 -18.11 -3.54
CA ASP A 268 -6.52 -17.10 -2.95
C ASP A 268 -7.30 -15.82 -2.69
N ARG A 269 -6.98 -15.14 -1.58
CA ARG A 269 -7.64 -13.92 -1.14
C ARG A 269 -6.57 -12.89 -0.87
N HIS A 270 -6.64 -11.77 -1.56
CA HIS A 270 -5.58 -10.78 -1.49
C HIS A 270 -6.04 -9.37 -1.85
N ILE A 271 -5.22 -8.41 -1.43
CA ILE A 271 -5.25 -7.04 -1.91
C ILE A 271 -3.90 -6.72 -2.56
N ARG A 272 -3.91 -6.29 -3.82
CA ARG A 272 -2.72 -5.92 -4.58
C ARG A 272 -2.76 -4.43 -4.93
N PHE A 273 -1.61 -3.79 -4.83
CA PHE A 273 -1.43 -2.36 -5.10
C PHE A 273 -0.54 -2.16 -6.33
N SER A 274 -0.80 -1.09 -7.10
CA SER A 274 0.05 -0.69 -8.24
C SER A 274 1.46 -0.26 -7.82
N THR A 275 1.70 -0.10 -6.51
CA THR A 275 2.99 0.19 -5.88
C THR A 275 3.93 -1.02 -5.87
N GLY A 276 3.51 -2.16 -6.44
CA GLY A 276 4.38 -3.34 -6.56
C GLY A 276 4.39 -4.20 -5.30
N SER A 277 3.31 -4.16 -4.52
CA SER A 277 3.14 -4.96 -3.31
C SER A 277 1.73 -5.51 -3.21
N ALA A 278 1.56 -6.57 -2.43
CA ALA A 278 0.28 -7.19 -2.13
C ALA A 278 0.30 -7.84 -0.75
N VAL A 279 -0.90 -8.08 -0.22
CA VAL A 279 -1.12 -8.82 1.03
C VAL A 279 -2.12 -9.93 0.76
N LYS A 280 -1.71 -11.18 1.01
CA LYS A 280 -2.63 -12.33 1.07
C LYS A 280 -3.22 -12.44 2.47
N ILE A 281 -4.53 -12.68 2.56
CA ILE A 281 -5.26 -12.87 3.81
C ILE A 281 -6.02 -14.20 3.69
N PRO A 282 -5.43 -15.34 4.07
CA PRO A 282 -6.03 -16.66 3.82
C PRO A 282 -7.45 -16.81 4.37
N ALA A 283 -7.74 -16.17 5.50
CA ALA A 283 -9.05 -16.18 6.13
C ALA A 283 -10.08 -15.24 5.46
N GLY A 284 -9.65 -14.41 4.50
CA GLY A 284 -10.48 -13.45 3.77
C GLY A 284 -10.72 -12.14 4.51
N PHE A 285 -11.37 -11.19 3.82
CA PHE A 285 -11.59 -9.84 4.30
C PHE A 285 -12.75 -9.73 5.32
N ASP A 286 -13.57 -10.78 5.47
CA ASP A 286 -14.63 -10.81 6.49
C ASP A 286 -14.04 -10.76 7.93
N ARG A 287 -12.73 -11.02 8.11
CA ARG A 287 -12.06 -10.77 9.41
C ARG A 287 -12.05 -9.29 9.81
N LEU A 288 -12.22 -8.37 8.87
CA LEU A 288 -12.17 -6.92 9.06
C LEU A 288 -13.57 -6.29 9.19
N ARG A 289 -14.63 -7.12 9.25
CA ARG A 289 -16.05 -6.71 9.32
C ARG A 289 -16.50 -6.09 10.64
N ASP A 290 -15.65 -6.19 11.66
CA ASP A 290 -15.89 -5.63 12.97
C ASP A 290 -14.73 -4.69 13.27
N ARG A 291 -14.95 -3.69 14.13
CA ARG A 291 -13.90 -2.75 14.55
C ARG A 291 -12.68 -3.44 15.17
N ARG A 292 -12.86 -4.65 15.67
CA ARG A 292 -11.82 -5.50 16.24
C ARG A 292 -11.83 -6.87 15.58
N ILE A 293 -10.67 -7.50 15.49
CA ILE A 293 -10.53 -8.87 14.99
C ILE A 293 -11.34 -9.81 15.89
N TRP A 294 -12.45 -10.32 15.35
CA TRP A 294 -13.43 -11.08 16.12
C TRP A 294 -13.08 -12.57 16.25
N ASP A 295 -12.24 -13.12 15.36
CA ASP A 295 -11.85 -14.52 15.42
C ASP A 295 -10.89 -14.77 16.59
N THR A 296 -11.13 -15.83 17.35
CA THR A 296 -10.32 -16.22 18.51
C THR A 296 -8.90 -16.66 18.12
N SER A 297 -8.73 -17.14 16.89
CA SER A 297 -7.45 -17.52 16.28
C SER A 297 -6.71 -16.32 15.69
N GLY A 298 -7.29 -15.12 15.76
CA GLY A 298 -6.76 -13.89 15.18
C GLY A 298 -6.82 -13.86 13.65
N MET A 299 -5.93 -13.08 13.05
CA MET A 299 -5.83 -12.88 11.61
C MET A 299 -4.36 -12.92 11.18
N TRP A 300 -4.05 -13.80 10.24
CA TRP A 300 -2.73 -13.94 9.64
C TRP A 300 -2.73 -13.36 8.22
N TRP A 301 -1.59 -12.83 7.79
CA TRP A 301 -1.40 -12.40 6.41
C TRP A 301 -0.04 -12.83 5.85
N THR A 302 0.16 -12.61 4.56
CA THR A 302 1.47 -12.77 3.92
C THR A 302 1.74 -11.57 3.04
N TYR A 303 2.88 -10.92 3.27
CA TYR A 303 3.33 -9.81 2.47
C TYR A 303 4.04 -10.30 1.20
N LEU A 304 3.70 -9.74 0.05
CA LEU A 304 4.21 -10.17 -1.26
C LEU A 304 4.67 -8.95 -2.07
N TRP A 305 5.96 -8.92 -2.42
CA TRP A 305 6.56 -7.83 -3.22
C TRP A 305 7.44 -8.34 -4.37
N ARG A 306 7.83 -9.62 -4.34
CA ARG A 306 8.65 -10.24 -5.38
C ARG A 306 7.83 -10.44 -6.65
N SER A 307 8.41 -10.11 -7.81
CA SER A 307 7.73 -10.15 -9.12
C SER A 307 7.00 -11.47 -9.36
N ARG A 308 7.65 -12.62 -9.15
CA ARG A 308 7.03 -13.95 -9.34
C ARG A 308 5.77 -14.15 -8.50
N ALA A 309 5.76 -13.68 -7.26
CA ALA A 309 4.59 -13.80 -6.39
C ALA A 309 3.46 -12.88 -6.86
N LEU A 310 3.80 -11.67 -7.30
CA LEU A 310 2.82 -10.73 -7.86
C LEU A 310 2.26 -11.21 -9.21
N ASP A 311 3.06 -11.89 -10.03
CA ASP A 311 2.63 -12.44 -11.31
C ASP A 311 1.63 -13.58 -11.11
N ALA A 312 1.84 -14.43 -10.09
CA ALA A 312 0.85 -15.43 -9.69
C ALA A 312 -0.48 -14.80 -9.30
N LEU A 313 -0.45 -13.74 -8.46
CA LEU A 313 -1.67 -13.00 -8.10
C LEU A 313 -2.38 -12.39 -9.31
N ARG A 314 -1.63 -11.81 -10.25
CA ARG A 314 -2.22 -11.26 -11.49
C ARG A 314 -2.87 -12.34 -12.34
N SER A 315 -2.27 -13.53 -12.40
CA SER A 315 -2.86 -14.68 -13.09
C SER A 315 -4.19 -15.10 -12.44
N ASP A 316 -4.27 -15.11 -11.11
CA ASP A 316 -5.50 -15.39 -10.39
C ASP A 316 -6.56 -14.30 -10.65
N GLU A 317 -6.17 -13.02 -10.60
CA GLU A 317 -7.05 -11.90 -10.91
C GLU A 317 -7.60 -11.96 -12.35
N GLN A 318 -6.75 -12.29 -13.32
CA GLN A 318 -7.14 -12.49 -14.72
C GLN A 318 -8.09 -13.68 -14.87
N THR A 319 -7.81 -14.78 -14.17
CA THR A 319 -8.70 -15.95 -14.16
C THR A 319 -10.08 -15.57 -13.61
N ALA A 320 -10.12 -14.94 -12.43
CA ALA A 320 -11.36 -14.51 -11.78
C ALA A 320 -12.18 -13.53 -12.63
N THR A 321 -11.51 -12.58 -13.29
CA THR A 321 -12.18 -11.61 -14.18
C THR A 321 -12.60 -12.22 -15.52
N SER A 322 -11.86 -13.20 -16.06
CA SER A 322 -12.28 -13.94 -17.26
C SER A 322 -13.50 -14.83 -17.03
N LEU A 323 -13.71 -15.25 -15.77
CA LEU A 323 -14.92 -15.94 -15.32
C LEU A 323 -16.11 -14.98 -15.12
N ALA A 324 -15.93 -13.68 -15.29
CA ALA A 324 -17.01 -12.73 -15.07
C ALA A 324 -18.09 -12.83 -16.16
N ARG A 325 -19.30 -13.24 -15.75
CA ARG A 325 -20.46 -13.28 -16.67
C ARG A 325 -20.94 -11.89 -17.05
N HIS A 326 -20.76 -10.92 -16.16
CA HIS A 326 -21.21 -9.54 -16.32
C HIS A 326 -20.20 -8.56 -15.67
N PRO A 327 -19.12 -8.15 -16.37
CA PRO A 327 -18.23 -7.13 -15.82
C PRO A 327 -18.99 -5.81 -15.68
N LEU A 328 -19.03 -5.25 -14.48
CA LEU A 328 -19.67 -3.95 -14.20
C LEU A 328 -18.64 -2.99 -13.62
N ALA A 329 -18.25 -2.01 -14.43
CA ALA A 329 -17.53 -0.86 -13.94
C ALA A 329 -18.54 0.16 -13.41
N LEU A 330 -18.54 0.41 -12.10
CA LEU A 330 -19.13 1.65 -11.59
C LEU A 330 -18.09 2.76 -11.77
N ALA A 331 -18.28 3.57 -12.80
CA ALA A 331 -17.67 4.89 -12.79
C ALA A 331 -18.29 5.68 -11.64
N LEU A 332 -17.47 6.15 -10.70
CA LEU A 332 -17.91 7.18 -9.77
C LEU A 332 -17.87 8.47 -10.59
N SER A 333 -19.01 9.07 -10.92
CA SER A 333 -18.95 10.38 -11.55
C SER A 333 -18.34 11.33 -10.52
N ARG A 334 -17.19 11.91 -10.83
CA ARG A 334 -16.90 13.23 -10.26
C ARG A 334 -18.00 14.14 -10.79
N ALA A 335 -18.72 14.82 -9.92
CA ALA A 335 -19.38 16.04 -10.37
C ALA A 335 -18.25 16.92 -10.91
N ASP A 336 -18.21 17.12 -12.22
CA ASP A 336 -17.21 17.97 -12.86
C ASP A 336 -17.20 19.30 -12.12
N SER A 337 -16.13 19.53 -11.35
CA SER A 337 -15.92 20.77 -10.63
C SER A 337 -15.34 21.74 -11.65
N ASN A 338 -16.21 22.61 -12.16
CA ASN A 338 -15.82 23.80 -12.95
C ASN A 338 -14.82 24.68 -12.19
#